data_AF-A0A4Q5YP44-F1
#
_entry.id   AF-A0A4Q5YP44-F1
#
_cell.length_a   1.000
_cell.length_b   1.000
_cell.length_c   1.000
_cell.angle_alpha   90.00
_cell.angle_beta   90.00
_cell.angle_gamma   90.00
#
_symmetry.space_group_name_H-M   'P 1'
#
loop_
_entity.id
_entity.type
_entity.pdbx_description
1 polymer ?
#
loop_
_entity_poly.entity_id
_entity_poly.type
_entity_poly.pdbx_seq_one_letter_code
_entity_poly.pdbx_strand_id
1 'polypeptide(L)'
;MQNKRLVLLAGQWDTTPLVYNFLQKHFDVSHVVMEQPVSKKIFLKNRAKRLGYVTVGGQVLFSALVAKPMRRLSDKRVREILTQYSLDTTTVPSEKTTSVVSVNSQESMNKLKSLQPDLIVVHGTRIISKKVLASLTGTSFLNVHAGITPRYRGSHGAYWALLNNDKENCGVTVHLVDAGEEVPRVHRGDCQ
;
A
#
# COMPACT_ATOMS: atom_id res chain seq x y z
N MET A 1 -11.55 -27.25 8.02
CA MET A 1 -11.50 -26.05 7.15
C MET A 1 -10.18 -26.08 6.42
N GLN A 2 -10.16 -26.00 5.08
CA GLN A 2 -8.90 -25.90 4.33
C GLN A 2 -8.14 -24.65 4.78
N ASN A 3 -6.85 -24.79 5.07
CA ASN A 3 -6.01 -23.67 5.47
C ASN A 3 -5.83 -22.76 4.24
N LYS A 4 -6.52 -21.60 4.21
CA LYS A 4 -6.45 -20.68 3.07
C LYS A 4 -5.06 -20.07 2.99
N ARG A 5 -4.43 -20.12 1.82
CA ARG A 5 -3.11 -19.55 1.55
C ARG A 5 -3.22 -18.05 1.33
N LEU A 6 -2.80 -17.29 2.35
CA LEU A 6 -2.76 -15.84 2.33
C LEU A 6 -1.38 -15.34 1.88
N VAL A 7 -1.36 -14.54 0.81
CA VAL A 7 -0.16 -13.84 0.34
C VAL A 7 -0.33 -12.33 0.55
N LEU A 8 0.71 -11.68 1.06
CA LEU A 8 0.76 -10.21 1.13
C LEU A 8 1.48 -9.68 -0.11
N LEU A 9 0.80 -8.88 -0.92
CA LEU A 9 1.37 -8.13 -2.03
C LEU A 9 1.53 -6.67 -1.59
N ALA A 10 2.75 -6.25 -1.30
CA ALA A 10 2.98 -4.95 -0.66
C ALA A 10 4.12 -4.15 -1.30
N GLY A 11 4.05 -2.83 -1.20
CA GLY A 11 5.19 -1.95 -1.50
C GLY A 11 6.15 -1.85 -0.31
N GLN A 12 7.38 -1.40 -0.55
CA GLN A 12 8.33 -1.09 0.52
C GLN A 12 7.97 0.22 1.23
N TRP A 13 7.19 0.10 2.31
CA TRP A 13 6.78 1.21 3.16
C TRP A 13 7.06 0.90 4.63
N ASP A 14 7.22 1.95 5.42
CA ASP A 14 7.38 1.83 6.88
C ASP A 14 6.15 1.20 7.56
N THR A 15 4.99 1.20 6.90
CA THR A 15 3.75 0.57 7.37
C THR A 15 3.59 -0.88 6.94
N THR A 16 4.39 -1.38 6.00
CA THR A 16 4.28 -2.76 5.52
C THR A 16 4.56 -3.80 6.62
N PRO A 17 5.59 -3.63 7.49
CA PRO A 17 5.77 -4.49 8.65
C PRO A 17 4.55 -4.55 9.56
N LEU A 18 3.90 -3.40 9.81
CA LEU A 18 2.70 -3.34 10.66
C LEU A 18 1.57 -4.21 10.12
N VAL A 19 1.29 -4.09 8.82
CA VAL A 19 0.25 -4.89 8.15
C VAL A 19 0.63 -6.38 8.17
N TYR A 20 1.89 -6.70 7.87
CA TYR A 20 2.37 -8.08 7.90
C TYR A 20 2.22 -8.71 9.29
N ASN A 21 2.70 -8.07 10.35
CA ASN A 21 2.66 -8.64 11.70
C ASN A 21 1.24 -8.77 12.22
N PHE A 22 0.37 -7.79 11.91
CA PHE A 22 -1.05 -7.90 12.21
C PHE A 22 -1.68 -9.12 11.50
N LEU A 23 -1.44 -9.26 10.20
CA LEU A 23 -1.96 -10.40 9.45
C LEU A 23 -1.39 -11.72 9.97
N GLN A 24 -0.08 -11.83 10.17
CA GLN A 24 0.59 -13.06 10.62
C GLN A 24 0.10 -13.55 11.99
N LYS A 25 -0.32 -12.62 12.87
CA LYS A 25 -0.90 -12.93 14.18
C LYS A 25 -2.29 -13.56 14.08
N HIS A 26 -3.07 -13.18 13.06
CA HIS A 26 -4.48 -13.59 12.90
C HIS A 26 -4.70 -14.62 11.79
N PHE A 27 -3.80 -14.68 10.82
CA PHE A 27 -3.85 -15.48 9.61
C PHE A 27 -2.45 -15.97 9.27
N ASP A 28 -2.33 -17.22 8.80
CA ASP A 28 -1.03 -17.72 8.36
C ASP A 28 -0.64 -17.09 7.01
N VAL A 29 0.21 -16.05 7.06
CA VAL A 29 0.76 -15.42 5.86
C VAL A 29 1.86 -16.34 5.29
N SER A 30 1.54 -16.99 4.18
CA SER A 30 2.42 -17.97 3.56
C SER A 30 3.62 -17.32 2.88
N HIS A 31 3.44 -16.15 2.26
CA HIS A 31 4.50 -15.44 1.53
C HIS A 31 4.21 -13.95 1.38
N VAL A 32 5.27 -13.15 1.21
CA VAL A 32 5.19 -11.72 0.91
C VAL A 32 5.86 -11.44 -0.44
N VAL A 33 5.12 -10.87 -1.37
CA VAL A 33 5.65 -10.34 -2.63
C VAL A 33 5.81 -8.83 -2.48
N MET A 34 7.07 -8.39 -2.41
CA MET A 34 7.45 -7.03 -2.08
C MET A 34 7.83 -6.25 -3.33
N GLU A 35 7.03 -5.25 -3.70
CA GLU A 35 7.28 -4.36 -4.82
C GLU A 35 8.36 -3.33 -4.46
N GLN A 36 9.40 -3.27 -5.29
CA GLN A 36 10.48 -2.29 -5.19
C GLN A 36 10.01 -0.88 -5.59
N PRO A 37 10.50 0.16 -4.91
CA PRO A 37 10.19 1.54 -5.27
C PRO A 37 10.76 1.89 -6.65
N VAL A 38 10.04 2.74 -7.38
CA VAL A 38 10.53 3.27 -8.66
C VAL A 38 11.76 4.15 -8.43
N SER A 39 12.77 4.00 -9.28
CA SER A 39 13.97 4.85 -9.24
C SER A 39 13.59 6.33 -9.28
N LYS A 40 14.06 7.09 -8.26
CA LYS A 40 13.81 8.53 -8.14
C LYS A 40 14.27 9.30 -9.38
N LYS A 41 15.37 8.88 -10.01
CA LYS A 41 15.90 9.52 -11.23
C LYS A 41 14.92 9.36 -12.39
N ILE A 42 14.41 8.14 -12.60
CA ILE A 42 13.43 7.84 -13.65
C ILE A 42 12.13 8.58 -13.38
N PHE A 43 11.66 8.55 -12.13
CA PHE A 43 10.45 9.25 -11.72
C PHE A 43 10.54 10.76 -11.97
N LEU A 44 11.61 11.42 -11.52
CA LEU A 44 11.82 12.85 -11.73
C LEU A 44 11.97 13.20 -13.21
N LYS A 45 12.71 12.39 -14.00
CA LYS A 45 12.84 12.58 -15.45
C LYS A 45 11.48 12.54 -16.15
N ASN A 46 10.67 11.52 -15.87
CA ASN A 46 9.35 11.36 -16.46
C ASN A 46 8.41 12.50 -16.03
N ARG A 47 8.52 12.94 -14.77
CA ARG A 47 7.72 14.04 -14.25
C ARG A 47 8.12 15.38 -14.85
N ALA A 48 9.41 15.61 -15.06
CA ALA A 48 9.93 16.84 -15.68
C ALA A 48 9.51 16.95 -17.15
N LYS A 49 9.52 15.83 -17.88
CA LYS A 49 8.97 15.77 -19.25
C LYS A 49 7.48 16.15 -19.32
N ARG A 50 6.70 15.87 -18.27
CA ARG A 50 5.26 16.12 -18.24
C ARG A 50 4.87 17.49 -17.67
N LEU A 51 5.57 17.96 -16.63
CA LEU A 51 5.20 19.15 -15.86
C LEU A 51 6.19 20.33 -16.01
N GLY A 52 7.29 20.12 -16.73
CA GLY A 52 8.38 21.09 -16.85
C GLY A 52 9.40 21.01 -15.72
N TYR A 53 10.64 21.42 -16.04
CA TYR A 53 11.77 21.35 -15.10
C TYR A 53 11.64 22.32 -13.92
N VAL A 54 11.04 23.49 -14.13
CA VAL A 54 10.82 24.49 -13.06
C VAL A 54 9.89 23.92 -11.98
N THR A 55 8.74 23.37 -12.38
CA THR A 55 7.77 22.74 -11.47
C THR A 55 8.39 21.59 -10.68
N VAL A 56 9.18 20.75 -11.34
CA VAL A 56 9.84 19.62 -10.67
C VAL A 56 10.94 20.08 -9.73
N GLY A 57 11.72 21.10 -10.12
CA GLY A 57 12.71 21.73 -9.25
C GLY A 57 12.07 22.27 -7.97
N GLY A 58 10.95 22.99 -8.10
CA GLY A 58 10.17 23.46 -6.95
C GLY A 58 9.65 22.35 -6.04
N GLN A 59 9.17 21.23 -6.61
CA GLN A 59 8.74 20.07 -5.82
C GLN A 59 9.89 19.40 -5.06
N VAL A 60 11.08 19.30 -5.68
CA VAL A 60 12.28 18.77 -5.02
C VAL A 60 12.70 19.70 -3.88
N LEU A 61 12.69 21.01 -4.11
CA LEU A 61 13.03 22.01 -3.11
C LEU A 61 12.04 21.98 -1.93
N PHE A 62 10.73 21.96 -2.21
CA PHE A 62 9.68 21.81 -1.20
C PHE A 62 9.86 20.52 -0.38
N SER A 63 10.15 19.41 -1.05
CA SER A 63 10.39 18.14 -0.37
C SER A 63 11.59 18.20 0.58
N ALA A 64 12.66 18.91 0.18
CA ALA A 64 13.88 19.05 0.97
C ALA A 64 13.73 20.04 2.13
N LEU A 65 13.12 21.20 1.89
CA LEU A 65 13.03 22.30 2.85
C LEU A 65 11.82 22.24 3.77
N VAL A 66 10.73 21.61 3.34
CA VAL A 66 9.46 21.59 4.09
C VAL A 66 9.11 20.17 4.53
N ALA A 67 8.94 19.25 3.58
CA ALA A 67 8.42 17.92 3.89
C ALA A 67 9.36 17.11 4.79
N LYS A 68 10.67 17.15 4.56
CA LYS A 68 11.66 16.44 5.37
C LYS A 68 11.71 16.94 6.83
N PRO A 69 11.82 18.25 7.11
CA PRO A 69 11.72 18.77 8.47
C PRO A 69 10.39 18.43 9.14
N MET A 70 9.26 18.59 8.44
CA MET A 70 7.95 18.24 8.98
C MET A 70 7.87 16.77 9.39
N ARG A 71 8.43 15.86 8.58
CA ARG A 71 8.49 14.43 8.92
C ARG A 71 9.24 14.21 10.23
N ARG A 72 10.41 14.85 10.40
CA ARG A 72 11.19 14.76 11.64
C ARG A 72 10.44 15.28 12.86
N LEU A 73 9.69 16.37 12.69
CA LEU A 73 8.82 16.91 13.76
C LEU A 73 7.68 15.94 14.12
N SER A 74 7.17 15.20 13.13
CA SER A 74 6.11 14.20 13.36
C SER A 74 6.60 12.88 13.96
N ASP A 75 7.91 12.60 13.95
CA ASP A 75 8.46 11.31 14.42
C ASP A 75 8.10 11.02 15.88
N LYS A 76 8.02 12.06 16.73
CA LYS A 76 7.56 11.91 18.12
C LYS A 76 6.14 11.38 18.16
N ARG A 77 5.24 12.00 17.38
CA ARG A 77 3.83 11.60 17.32
C ARG A 77 3.67 10.19 16.75
N VAL A 78 4.46 9.83 15.75
CA VAL A 78 4.46 8.47 15.19
C VAL A 78 4.85 7.45 16.26
N ARG A 79 5.92 7.71 17.04
CA ARG A 79 6.32 6.81 18.15
C ARG A 79 5.25 6.69 19.23
N GLU A 80 4.62 7.80 19.61
CA GLU A 80 3.51 7.79 20.57
C GLU A 80 2.37 6.88 20.09
N ILE A 81 1.98 6.97 18.81
CA ILE A 81 0.93 6.12 18.22
C ILE A 81 1.35 4.65 18.22
N LEU A 82 2.58 4.35 17.79
CA LEU A 82 3.10 2.97 17.78
C LEU A 82 3.05 2.34 19.18
N THR A 83 3.46 3.09 20.21
CA THR A 83 3.41 2.63 21.60
C THR A 83 1.98 2.53 22.12
N GLN A 84 1.13 3.54 21.89
CA GLN A 84 -0.25 3.59 22.37
C GLN A 84 -1.06 2.38 21.89
N TYR A 85 -0.86 1.99 20.63
CA TYR A 85 -1.57 0.85 20.03
C TYR A 85 -0.77 -0.45 20.02
N SER A 86 0.40 -0.49 20.69
CA SER A 86 1.29 -1.66 20.75
C SER A 86 1.55 -2.29 19.38
N LEU A 87 1.83 -1.44 18.38
CA LEU A 87 1.99 -1.87 16.99
C LEU A 87 3.34 -2.53 16.76
N ASP A 88 3.31 -3.73 16.19
CA ASP A 88 4.52 -4.51 15.90
C ASP A 88 5.19 -4.05 14.62
N THR A 89 6.37 -3.44 14.76
CA THR A 89 7.21 -2.95 13.66
C THR A 89 8.30 -3.93 13.22
N THR A 90 8.30 -5.17 13.73
CA THR A 90 9.29 -6.18 13.38
C THR A 90 9.33 -6.39 11.87
N THR A 91 10.53 -6.35 11.30
CA THR A 91 10.71 -6.44 9.84
C THR A 91 10.20 -7.78 9.32
N VAL A 92 9.60 -7.76 8.13
CA VAL A 92 9.13 -8.97 7.45
C VAL A 92 10.31 -9.93 7.22
N PRO A 93 10.18 -11.22 7.57
CA PRO A 93 11.26 -12.19 7.40
C PRO A 93 11.68 -12.35 5.93
N SER A 94 13.00 -12.33 5.69
CA SER A 94 13.57 -12.37 4.34
C SER A 94 13.27 -13.67 3.60
N GLU A 95 13.21 -14.78 4.33
CA GLU A 95 12.90 -16.12 3.85
C GLU A 95 11.47 -16.26 3.33
N LYS A 96 10.54 -15.46 3.85
CA LYS A 96 9.15 -15.38 3.38
C LYS A 96 8.94 -14.27 2.34
N THR A 97 9.99 -13.57 1.93
CA THR A 97 9.87 -12.38 1.08
C THR A 97 10.48 -12.60 -0.30
N THR A 98 9.75 -12.24 -1.34
CA THR A 98 10.30 -12.13 -2.70
C THR A 98 10.14 -10.70 -3.20
N SER A 99 11.26 -10.07 -3.50
CA SER A 99 11.28 -8.74 -4.10
C SER A 99 10.98 -8.81 -5.59
N VAL A 100 10.10 -7.94 -6.09
CA VAL A 100 9.79 -7.81 -7.52
C VAL A 100 9.91 -6.36 -7.97
N VAL A 101 10.36 -6.16 -9.22
CA VAL A 101 10.50 -4.81 -9.79
C VAL A 101 9.16 -4.09 -9.98
N SER A 102 8.06 -4.84 -10.10
CA SER A 102 6.69 -4.34 -10.25
C SER A 102 5.68 -5.43 -9.96
N VAL A 103 4.55 -5.09 -9.34
CA VAL A 103 3.42 -6.02 -9.21
C VAL A 103 2.92 -6.50 -10.56
N ASN A 104 3.13 -5.71 -11.62
CA ASN A 104 2.76 -6.02 -12.99
C ASN A 104 3.89 -6.67 -13.81
N SER A 105 5.03 -6.98 -13.19
CA SER A 105 6.13 -7.67 -13.89
C SER A 105 5.78 -9.14 -14.14
N GLN A 106 6.42 -9.74 -15.16
CA GLN A 106 6.28 -11.17 -15.43
C GLN A 106 6.80 -12.03 -14.27
N GLU A 107 7.86 -11.58 -13.61
CA GLU A 107 8.41 -12.19 -12.39
C GLU A 107 7.36 -12.24 -11.26
N SER A 108 6.68 -11.12 -10.99
CA SER A 108 5.61 -11.04 -9.99
C SER A 108 4.47 -12.00 -10.33
N MET A 109 3.99 -12.00 -11.58
CA MET A 109 2.94 -12.92 -12.02
C MET A 109 3.35 -14.38 -11.87
N ASN A 110 4.57 -14.74 -12.28
CA ASN A 110 5.08 -16.11 -12.17
C ASN A 110 5.17 -16.55 -10.71
N LYS A 111 5.65 -15.67 -9.83
CA LYS A 111 5.75 -15.94 -8.40
C LYS A 111 4.37 -16.10 -7.76
N LEU A 112 3.43 -15.21 -8.05
CA LEU A 112 2.07 -15.33 -7.52
C LEU A 112 1.39 -16.62 -7.99
N LYS A 113 1.59 -17.02 -9.25
CA LYS A 113 1.06 -18.29 -9.78
C LYS A 113 1.66 -19.51 -9.08
N SER A 114 2.96 -19.52 -8.79
CA SER A 114 3.59 -20.66 -8.12
C SER A 114 3.18 -20.79 -6.65
N LEU A 115 2.85 -19.66 -6.01
CA LEU A 115 2.30 -19.64 -4.64
C LEU A 115 0.86 -20.14 -4.57
N GLN A 116 0.10 -20.04 -5.67
CA GLN A 116 -1.32 -20.40 -5.78
C GLN A 116 -2.18 -19.86 -4.60
N PRO A 117 -2.16 -18.55 -4.32
CA PRO A 117 -2.88 -17.99 -3.18
C PRO A 117 -4.40 -18.11 -3.33
N ASP A 118 -5.09 -18.35 -2.22
CA ASP A 118 -6.54 -18.24 -2.13
C ASP A 118 -6.97 -16.77 -1.96
N LEU A 119 -6.14 -16.00 -1.24
CA LEU A 119 -6.35 -14.58 -0.95
C LEU A 119 -5.02 -13.82 -1.06
N ILE A 120 -5.06 -12.69 -1.74
CA ILE A 120 -3.97 -11.71 -1.77
C ILE A 120 -4.45 -10.45 -1.05
N VAL A 121 -3.76 -10.06 0.03
CA VAL A 121 -3.94 -8.73 0.62
C VAL A 121 -2.97 -7.77 -0.07
N VAL A 122 -3.50 -6.63 -0.52
CA VAL A 122 -2.76 -5.61 -1.26
C VAL A 122 -2.54 -4.40 -0.35
N HIS A 123 -1.28 -3.97 -0.21
CA HIS A 123 -0.92 -2.82 0.61
C HIS A 123 0.13 -1.92 -0.06
N GLY A 124 -0.29 -0.74 -0.49
CA GLY A 124 0.63 0.30 -0.97
C GLY A 124 1.38 -0.06 -2.27
N THR A 125 0.80 -0.84 -3.17
CA THR A 125 1.42 -1.13 -4.46
C THR A 125 1.00 -0.14 -5.55
N ARG A 126 1.68 -0.19 -6.71
CA ARG A 126 1.12 0.35 -7.95
C ARG A 126 -0.21 -0.34 -8.30
N ILE A 127 -1.00 0.31 -9.16
CA ILE A 127 -2.26 -0.24 -9.68
C ILE A 127 -1.98 -1.61 -10.33
N ILE A 128 -2.70 -2.63 -9.86
CA ILE A 128 -2.63 -3.99 -10.40
C ILE A 128 -3.35 -4.03 -11.74
N SER A 129 -2.67 -4.51 -12.78
CA SER A 129 -3.22 -4.59 -14.13
C SER A 129 -4.25 -5.70 -14.27
N LYS A 130 -5.21 -5.51 -15.19
CA LYS A 130 -6.19 -6.54 -15.55
C LYS A 130 -5.53 -7.87 -15.93
N LYS A 131 -4.33 -7.82 -16.55
CA LYS A 131 -3.54 -9.00 -16.90
C LYS A 131 -3.16 -9.83 -15.66
N VAL A 132 -2.71 -9.18 -14.59
CA VAL A 132 -2.35 -9.87 -13.34
C VAL A 132 -3.60 -10.49 -12.70
N LEU A 133 -4.68 -9.71 -12.57
CA LEU A 133 -5.94 -10.18 -12.00
C LEU A 133 -6.51 -11.37 -12.78
N ALA A 134 -6.56 -11.28 -14.10
CA ALA A 134 -7.04 -12.35 -14.97
C ALA A 134 -6.12 -13.59 -14.98
N SER A 135 -4.85 -13.44 -14.61
CA SER A 135 -3.89 -14.56 -14.59
C SER A 135 -3.99 -15.44 -13.34
N LEU A 136 -4.74 -15.00 -12.33
CA LEU A 136 -4.91 -15.64 -11.02
C LEU A 136 -6.40 -15.89 -10.77
N THR A 137 -7.05 -16.55 -11.72
CA THR A 137 -8.48 -16.89 -11.65
C THR A 137 -8.77 -17.74 -10.41
N GLY A 138 -9.70 -17.29 -9.56
CA GLY A 138 -10.04 -17.95 -8.29
C GLY A 138 -9.35 -17.36 -7.06
N THR A 139 -8.33 -16.51 -7.24
CA THR A 139 -7.70 -15.75 -6.16
C THR A 139 -8.45 -14.44 -5.94
N SER A 140 -8.83 -14.16 -4.69
CA SER A 140 -9.39 -12.85 -4.33
C SER A 140 -8.27 -11.84 -4.02
N PHE A 141 -8.42 -10.60 -4.48
CA PHE A 141 -7.51 -9.50 -4.14
C PHE A 141 -8.23 -8.52 -3.22
N LEU A 142 -7.70 -8.31 -2.02
CA LEU A 142 -8.26 -7.44 -1.01
C LEU A 142 -7.31 -6.27 -0.74
N ASN A 143 -7.68 -5.07 -1.16
CA ASN A 143 -6.86 -3.88 -1.00
C ASN A 143 -7.24 -3.11 0.26
N VAL A 144 -6.22 -2.66 0.99
CA VAL A 144 -6.36 -1.75 2.14
C VAL A 144 -5.99 -0.34 1.70
N HIS A 145 -6.97 0.56 1.72
CA HIS A 145 -6.84 1.93 1.25
C HIS A 145 -7.02 2.94 2.38
N ALA A 146 -6.04 3.83 2.57
CA ALA A 146 -6.09 4.90 3.57
C ALA A 146 -6.96 6.09 3.09
N GLY A 147 -8.28 5.92 3.19
CA GLY A 147 -9.31 6.92 2.94
C GLY A 147 -10.69 6.25 2.83
N ILE A 148 -11.77 6.95 3.16
CA ILE A 148 -13.13 6.43 2.93
C ILE A 148 -13.53 6.67 1.47
N THR A 149 -13.78 5.57 0.76
CA THR A 149 -14.22 5.59 -0.65
C THR A 149 -15.76 5.67 -0.75
N PRO A 150 -16.32 6.21 -1.85
CA PRO A 150 -15.64 6.72 -3.05
C PRO A 150 -15.06 8.14 -2.91
N ARG A 151 -15.31 8.83 -1.78
CA ARG A 151 -15.02 10.26 -1.61
C ARG A 151 -13.52 10.59 -1.57
N TYR A 152 -12.74 9.82 -0.82
CA TYR A 152 -11.29 10.04 -0.63
C TYR A 152 -10.46 8.91 -1.24
N ARG A 153 -10.50 8.82 -2.58
CA ARG A 153 -9.64 7.92 -3.37
C ARG A 153 -8.24 8.50 -3.57
N GLY A 154 -7.33 7.66 -4.05
CA GLY A 154 -5.96 8.08 -4.38
C GLY A 154 -5.08 8.33 -3.15
N SER A 155 -3.87 8.83 -3.38
CA SER A 155 -2.89 8.93 -2.29
C SER A 155 -3.34 9.91 -1.19
N HIS A 156 -3.12 9.51 0.07
CA HIS A 156 -3.37 10.34 1.26
C HIS A 156 -4.85 10.70 1.50
N GLY A 157 -5.79 9.80 1.16
CA GLY A 157 -7.24 10.03 1.32
C GLY A 157 -7.64 10.48 2.73
N ALA A 158 -7.21 9.76 3.77
CA ALA A 158 -7.50 10.13 5.17
C ALA A 158 -6.94 11.51 5.55
N TYR A 159 -5.77 11.90 5.03
CA TYR A 159 -5.22 13.24 5.25
C TYR A 159 -6.06 14.32 4.60
N TRP A 160 -6.51 14.11 3.36
CA TRP A 160 -7.39 15.06 2.67
C TRP A 160 -8.74 15.20 3.35
N ALA A 161 -9.26 14.15 3.97
CA ALA A 161 -10.47 14.22 4.78
C ALA A 161 -10.28 15.19 5.94
N LEU A 162 -9.18 15.05 6.70
CA LEU A 162 -8.87 15.96 7.80
C LEU A 162 -8.65 17.41 7.33
N LEU A 163 -7.92 17.61 6.24
CA LEU A 163 -7.66 18.96 5.71
C LEU A 163 -8.96 19.66 5.29
N ASN A 164 -9.92 18.92 4.77
CA ASN A 164 -11.24 19.43 4.36
C ASN A 164 -12.24 19.50 5.52
N ASN A 165 -11.80 19.33 6.76
CA ASN A 165 -12.64 19.25 7.96
C ASN A 165 -13.73 18.16 7.90
N ASP A 166 -13.51 17.10 7.13
CA ASP A 166 -14.42 15.96 6.97
C ASP A 166 -13.90 14.77 7.78
N LYS A 167 -13.92 14.92 9.11
CA LYS A 167 -13.37 13.90 10.02
C LYS A 167 -14.11 12.58 9.95
N GLU A 168 -15.41 12.61 9.67
CA GLU A 168 -16.24 11.39 9.54
C GLU A 168 -15.79 10.48 8.39
N ASN A 169 -15.14 11.05 7.37
CA ASN A 169 -14.59 10.31 6.24
C ASN A 169 -13.06 10.12 6.33
N CYS A 170 -12.45 10.42 7.47
CA CYS A 170 -11.07 10.08 7.79
C CYS A 170 -11.03 8.65 8.33
N GLY A 171 -10.63 7.69 7.48
CA GLY A 171 -10.55 6.29 7.88
C GLY A 171 -9.91 5.42 6.82
N VAL A 172 -10.20 4.12 6.88
CA VAL A 172 -9.67 3.11 5.96
C VAL A 172 -10.82 2.40 5.24
N THR A 173 -10.66 2.17 3.94
CA THR A 173 -11.53 1.27 3.16
C THR A 173 -10.78 -0.03 2.90
N VAL A 174 -11.43 -1.15 3.18
CA VAL A 174 -11.03 -2.46 2.65
C VAL A 174 -11.98 -2.82 1.52
N HIS A 175 -11.44 -3.18 0.36
CA HIS A 175 -12.27 -3.52 -0.81
C HIS A 175 -11.65 -4.61 -1.67
N LEU A 176 -12.50 -5.34 -2.40
CA LEU A 176 -12.06 -6.25 -3.44
C LEU A 176 -11.53 -5.47 -4.65
N VAL A 177 -10.45 -5.96 -5.25
CA VAL A 177 -9.90 -5.44 -6.50
C VAL A 177 -10.49 -6.23 -7.65
N ASP A 178 -11.14 -5.54 -8.58
CA ASP A 178 -11.71 -6.12 -9.79
C ASP A 178 -11.12 -5.44 -11.05
N ALA A 179 -11.17 -6.14 -12.18
CA ALA A 179 -10.78 -5.65 -13.49
C ALA A 179 -11.76 -4.60 -14.07
N GLY A 180 -12.91 -4.39 -13.42
CA GLY A 180 -13.92 -3.38 -13.74
C GLY A 180 -14.17 -2.43 -12.58
N GLU A 181 -14.31 -1.14 -12.93
CA GLU A 181 -14.76 0.03 -12.16
C GLU A 181 -14.67 0.05 -10.63
N GLU A 182 -14.09 1.15 -10.13
CA GLU A 182 -13.88 1.54 -8.74
C GLU A 182 -15.17 1.66 -7.89
N VAL A 183 -15.99 0.61 -7.79
CA VAL A 183 -17.11 0.55 -6.84
C VAL A 183 -16.73 -0.41 -5.71
N PRO A 184 -15.93 0.07 -4.73
CA PRO A 184 -15.59 -0.74 -3.57
C PRO A 184 -16.86 -1.10 -2.80
N ARG A 185 -17.03 -2.39 -2.49
CA ARG A 185 -17.89 -2.80 -1.37
C ARG A 185 -17.17 -2.34 -0.09
N VAL A 186 -17.63 -1.22 0.46
CA VAL A 186 -16.99 -0.57 1.63
C VAL A 186 -17.34 -1.35 2.89
N HIS A 187 -16.33 -1.89 3.57
CA HIS A 187 -16.45 -2.18 4.99
C HIS A 187 -15.86 -0.99 5.75
N ARG A 188 -16.70 -0.26 6.49
CA ARG A 188 -16.27 0.87 7.32
C ARG A 188 -15.64 0.31 8.58
N GLY A 189 -14.35 0.53 8.77
CA GLY A 189 -13.72 0.40 10.08
C GLY A 189 -13.84 1.75 10.78
N ASP A 190 -14.50 1.79 11.94
CA ASP A 190 -14.54 2.98 12.76
C ASP A 190 -13.13 3.24 13.31
N CYS A 191 -12.53 4.38 12.95
CA CYS A 191 -11.35 4.89 13.65
C CYS A 191 -11.83 5.42 15.00
N GLN A 192 -11.60 4.66 16.08
CA GLN A 192 -11.72 5.16 17.45
C GLN A 192 -10.58 6.12 17.80
#